data_AF-A0A9D1SRD6-F1
#
_entry.id   AF-A0A9D1SRD6-F1
#
_cell.length_a   1.000
_cell.length_b   1.000
_cell.length_c   1.000
_cell.angle_alpha   90.00
_cell.angle_beta   90.00
_cell.angle_gamma   90.00
#
_symmetry.space_group_name_H-M   'P 1'
#
loop_
_entity.id
_entity.type
_entity.pdbx_description
1 polymer ?
#
loop_
_entity_poly.entity_id
_entity_poly.type
_entity_poly.pdbx_seq_one_letter_code
_entity_poly.pdbx_strand_id
1 'polypeptide(L)' 'MATINSNKLIDFLIAEQGYLWTAIFIAGGGGVTLFLTSSTSTGKIFGFLGILLSIIFLNAFFTRRDKIVKMIKNLEEKE' A
#
# COMPACT_ATOMS: atom_id res chain seq x y z
N MET A 1 1.03 20.30 25.50
CA MET A 1 1.44 20.91 24.21
C MET A 1 2.18 19.93 23.27
N ALA A 2 2.25 18.61 23.57
CA ALA A 2 2.94 17.61 22.74
C ALA A 2 2.00 16.85 21.76
N THR A 3 0.70 16.88 21.98
CA THR A 3 -0.34 16.17 21.20
C THR A 3 -0.49 16.65 19.76
N ILE A 4 -0.18 17.91 19.46
CA ILE A 4 -0.33 18.50 18.12
C ILE A 4 0.67 17.90 17.11
N ASN A 5 1.84 17.42 17.57
CA ASN A 5 2.87 16.87 16.69
C ASN A 5 2.57 15.40 16.31
N SER A 6 2.05 14.62 17.26
CA SER A 6 1.70 13.21 17.04
C SER A 6 0.59 13.01 16.01
N ASN A 7 -0.44 13.87 16.03
CA ASN A 7 -1.55 13.78 15.07
C ASN A 7 -1.10 14.07 13.63
N LYS A 8 -0.24 15.07 13.42
CA LYS A 8 0.33 15.36 12.10
C LYS A 8 1.20 14.23 11.56
N LEU A 9 1.94 13.55 12.45
CA LEU A 9 2.75 12.39 12.08
C LEU A 9 1.86 11.22 11.63
N ILE A 10 0.76 10.96 12.35
CA ILE A 10 -0.21 9.93 11.99
C ILE A 10 -0.86 10.26 10.63
N ASP A 11 -1.30 11.50 10.43
CA ASP A 11 -1.88 11.95 9.15
C ASP A 11 -0.90 11.75 7.99
N PHE A 12 0.38 12.07 8.20
CA PHE A 12 1.44 11.83 7.22
C PHE A 12 1.62 10.34 6.91
N LEU A 13 1.63 9.48 7.94
CA LEU A 13 1.76 8.04 7.76
C LEU A 13 0.54 7.42 7.05
N ILE A 14 -0.66 7.95 7.29
CA ILE A 14 -1.88 7.56 6.57
C ILE A 14 -1.80 8.01 5.10
N ALA A 15 -1.32 9.23 4.84
CA ALA A 15 -1.10 9.71 3.47
C ALA A 15 -0.07 8.83 2.72
N GLU A 16 1.01 8.41 3.38
CA GLU A 16 1.96 7.44 2.82
C GLU A 16 1.31 6.11 2.42
N GLN A 17 0.35 5.63 3.22
CA GLN A 17 -0.42 4.42 2.85
C GLN A 17 -1.27 4.62 1.60
N GLY A 18 -1.80 5.82 1.38
CA GLY A 18 -2.53 6.17 0.17
C GLY A 18 -1.69 5.96 -1.10
N TYR A 19 -0.40 6.30 -1.05
CA TYR A 19 0.51 6.06 -2.18
C TYR A 19 0.76 4.57 -2.41
N LEU A 20 0.95 3.78 -1.35
CA LEU A 20 1.07 2.32 -1.45
C LEU A 20 -0.19 1.69 -2.04
N TRP A 21 -1.36 2.14 -1.60
CA TRP A 21 -2.65 1.69 -2.11
C TRP A 21 -2.83 2.00 -3.60
N THR A 22 -2.47 3.22 -4.00
CA THR A 22 -2.49 3.63 -5.41
C THR A 22 -1.51 2.81 -6.25
N ALA A 23 -0.30 2.54 -5.73
CA ALA A 23 0.68 1.70 -6.42
C ALA A 23 0.19 0.25 -6.60
N ILE A 24 -0.49 -0.33 -5.61
CA ILE A 24 -1.15 -1.65 -5.71
C ILE A 24 -2.18 -1.63 -6.83
N PHE A 25 -3.03 -0.61 -6.90
CA PHE A 25 -4.05 -0.52 -7.96
C PHE A 25 -3.45 -0.35 -9.35
N ILE A 26 -2.40 0.46 -9.50
CA ILE A 26 -1.75 0.67 -10.79
C ILE A 26 -1.01 -0.60 -11.24
N ALA A 27 -0.18 -1.17 -10.36
CA ALA A 27 0.62 -2.36 -10.69
C ALA A 27 -0.26 -3.61 -10.84
N GLY A 28 -1.21 -3.80 -9.92
CA GLY A 28 -2.13 -4.94 -9.89
C GLY A 28 -3.21 -4.81 -10.96
N GLY A 29 -3.94 -3.70 -10.98
CA GLY A 29 -4.99 -3.45 -11.98
C GLY A 29 -4.41 -3.43 -13.39
N GLY A 30 -3.32 -2.67 -13.60
CA GLY A 30 -2.61 -2.65 -14.87
C GLY A 30 -2.07 -4.03 -15.25
N GLY A 31 -1.48 -4.77 -14.30
CA GLY A 31 -0.98 -6.12 -14.51
C GLY A 31 -2.07 -7.12 -14.89
N VAL A 32 -3.21 -7.11 -14.19
CA VAL A 32 -4.38 -7.96 -14.48
C VAL A 32 -4.96 -7.66 -15.85
N THR A 33 -5.18 -6.39 -16.18
CA THR A 33 -5.66 -5.99 -17.51
C THR A 33 -4.69 -6.45 -18.59
N LEU A 34 -3.40 -6.20 -18.42
CA LEU A 34 -2.39 -6.56 -19.41
C LEU A 34 -2.27 -8.09 -19.56
N PHE A 35 -2.43 -8.86 -18.48
CA PHE A 35 -2.46 -10.32 -18.52
C PHE A 35 -3.68 -10.87 -19.27
N LEU A 36 -4.87 -10.30 -19.06
CA LEU A 36 -6.12 -10.76 -19.67
C LEU A 36 -6.29 -10.31 -21.12
N THR A 37 -5.81 -9.12 -21.47
CA THR A 37 -6.04 -8.50 -22.79
C THR A 37 -4.92 -8.76 -23.79
N SER A 38 -3.70 -9.08 -23.33
CA SER A 38 -2.57 -9.31 -24.25
C SER A 38 -2.65 -10.65 -24.97
N SER A 39 -2.59 -10.61 -26.31
CA SER A 39 -2.50 -11.81 -27.16
C SER A 39 -1.08 -12.39 -27.25
N THR A 40 -0.05 -11.58 -26.96
CA THR A 40 1.36 -11.98 -27.01
C THR A 40 1.85 -12.54 -25.66
N SER A 41 2.66 -13.60 -25.73
CA SER A 41 3.24 -14.25 -24.53
C SER A 41 4.07 -13.29 -23.69
N THR A 42 4.79 -12.36 -24.32
CA THR A 42 5.56 -11.32 -23.63
C THR A 42 4.66 -10.40 -22.79
N GLY A 43 3.50 -9.99 -23.32
CA GLY A 43 2.53 -9.18 -22.58
C GLY A 43 2.00 -9.91 -21.35
N LYS A 44 1.72 -11.21 -21.46
CA LYS A 44 1.31 -12.04 -20.32
C LYS A 44 2.39 -12.12 -19.23
N ILE A 45 3.67 -12.20 -19.59
CA ILE A 45 4.77 -12.21 -18.61
C ILE A 45 4.83 -10.87 -17.86
N PHE A 46 4.73 -9.74 -18.56
CA PHE A 46 4.70 -8.42 -17.92
C PHE A 46 3.46 -8.22 -17.04
N GLY A 47 2.29 -8.70 -17.49
CA GLY A 47 1.07 -8.69 -16.68
C GLY A 47 1.23 -9.50 -15.39
N PHE A 48 1.81 -10.70 -15.49
CA PHE A 48 2.10 -11.54 -14.33
C PHE A 48 3.10 -10.89 -13.36
N LEU A 49 4.17 -10.27 -13.87
CA LEU A 49 5.12 -9.51 -13.05
C LEU A 49 4.43 -8.34 -12.33
N GLY A 50 3.52 -7.62 -12.99
CA GLY A 50 2.73 -6.54 -12.38
C GLY A 50 1.85 -7.04 -11.23
N ILE A 51 1.19 -8.19 -11.41
CA ILE A 51 0.41 -8.85 -10.35
C ILE A 51 1.32 -9.24 -9.17
N LEU A 52 2.49 -9.82 -9.45
CA LEU A 52 3.43 -10.25 -8.42
C LEU A 52 3.96 -9.04 -7.62
N LEU A 53 4.26 -7.94 -8.31
CA LEU A 53 4.67 -6.68 -7.69
C LEU A 53 3.55 -6.09 -6.81
N SER A 54 2.30 -6.18 -7.28
CA SER A 54 1.12 -5.76 -6.52
C SER A 54 0.96 -6.54 -5.21
N ILE A 55 1.25 -7.84 -5.21
CA ILE A 55 1.20 -8.68 -3.99
C ILE A 55 2.27 -8.22 -2.98
N ILE A 56 3.47 -7.89 -3.46
CA ILE A 56 4.55 -7.36 -2.60
C ILE A 56 4.12 -6.04 -1.97
N PHE A 57 3.56 -5.12 -2.76
CA PHE A 57 3.05 -3.85 -2.23
C PHE A 57 1.89 -4.03 -1.27
N LEU A 58 1.00 -5.01 -1.52
CA LEU A 58 -0.09 -5.34 -0.61
C LEU A 58 0.42 -5.82 0.74
N ASN A 59 1.43 -6.69 0.76
CA ASN A 59 2.07 -7.14 2.00
C ASN A 59 2.75 -5.97 2.76
N ALA A 60 3.42 -5.08 2.02
CA ALA A 60 4.03 -3.88 2.61
C ALA A 60 2.96 -2.94 3.20
N PHE A 61 1.82 -2.78 2.53
CA PHE A 61 0.69 -1.98 3.00
C PHE A 61 0.15 -2.52 4.33
N PHE A 62 -0.14 -3.82 4.42
CA PHE A 62 -0.63 -4.44 5.66
C PHE A 62 0.37 -4.31 6.81
N THR A 63 1.66 -4.55 6.55
CA THR A 63 2.71 -4.39 7.55
C THR A 63 2.77 -2.95 8.08
N ARG A 64 2.62 -1.95 7.21
CA ARG A 64 2.64 -0.53 7.61
C ARG A 64 1.35 -0.14 8.35
N ARG A 65 0.20 -0.73 7.98
CA ARG A 65 -1.10 -0.56 8.66
C ARG A 65 -1.05 -1.05 10.09
N ASP A 66 -0.53 -2.24 10.33
CA ASP A 66 -0.41 -2.79 11.68
C ASP A 66 0.46 -1.89 12.58
N LYS A 67 1.58 -1.37 12.04
CA LYS A 67 2.45 -0.43 12.78
C LYS A 67 1.74 0.87 13.15
N ILE A 68 1.00 1.49 12.23
CA ILE A 68 0.26 2.73 12.50
C ILE A 68 -0.82 2.48 13.56
N VAL A 69 -1.59 1.40 13.43
CA VAL A 69 -2.64 1.06 14.40
C VAL A 69 -2.05 0.85 15.81
N LYS A 70 -0.91 0.15 15.91
CA LYS A 70 -0.18 0.00 17.19
C LYS A 70 0.29 1.34 17.74
N MET A 71 0.79 2.25 16.90
CA MET A 71 1.22 3.59 17.34
C MET A 71 0.05 4.41 17.87
N ILE A 72 -1.11 4.39 17.19
CA ILE A 72 -2.32 5.08 17.63
C ILE A 72 -2.78 4.53 18.98
N LYS A 73 -2.88 3.19 19.11
CA LYS A 73 -3.31 2.56 20.36
C LYS A 73 -2.39 2.90 21.54
N ASN A 74 -1.08 2.91 21.33
CA ASN A 74 -0.10 3.30 22.35
C ASN A 74 -0.18 4.79 22.73
N LEU A 75 -0.69 5.65 21.85
CA LEU A 75 -0.94 7.06 22.14
C LEU A 75 -2.23 7.23 22.94
N GLU A 76 -3.28 6.49 22.60
CA GLU A 76 -4.54 6.46 23.37
C GLU A 76 -4.35 5.93 24.79
N GLU A 77 -3.50 4.92 25.00
CA GLU A 77 -3.18 4.39 26.34
C GLU A 77 -2.29 5.32 27.20
N LYS A 78 -1.71 6.37 26.59
CA LYS A 78 -0.84 7.35 27.27
C LYS A 78 -1.55 8.66 27.62
N GLU A 79 -2.73 8.91 27.09
CA GLU A 79 -3.62 10.01 27.51
C GLU A 79 -4.47 9.59 28.72
#